data_AF-A0A661DZN2-F1
#
_entry.id   AF-A0A661DZN2-F1
#
_cell.length_a   1.000
_cell.length_b   1.000
_cell.length_c   1.000
_cell.angle_alpha   90.00
_cell.angle_beta   90.00
_cell.angle_gamma   90.00
#
_symmetry.space_group_name_H-M   'P 1'
#
loop_
_entity.id
_entity.type
_entity.pdbx_description
1 polymer ?
#
loop_
_entity_poly.entity_id
_entity_poly.type
_entity_poly.pdbx_seq_one_letter_code
_entity_poly.pdbx_strand_id
1 'polypeptide(L)' 'YVIDFLDVYYGSYHWPAFNIADSAIVIGASLLIIDSFRPESKT' A
#
# COMPACT_ATOMS: atom_id res chain seq x y z
N TYR A 1 2.04 -20.72 -4.32
CA TYR A 1 3.08 -19.67 -4.34
C TYR A 1 2.40 -18.38 -4.77
N VAL A 2 2.88 -17.23 -4.30
CA VAL A 2 2.40 -15.92 -4.76
C VAL A 2 3.25 -15.50 -5.95
N ILE A 3 2.64 -14.83 -6.93
CA ILE A 3 3.35 -14.31 -8.10
C ILE A 3 3.51 -12.82 -7.91
N ASP A 4 4.76 -12.40 -7.70
CA ASP A 4 5.15 -11.00 -7.71
C ASP A 4 5.68 -10.67 -9.10
N PHE A 5 5.10 -9.65 -9.71
CA PHE A 5 5.35 -9.30 -11.11
C PHE A 5 5.66 -7.83 -11.33
N LEU A 6 5.46 -6.98 -10.32
CA LEU A 6 5.85 -5.57 -10.35
C LEU A 6 7.21 -5.44 -9.67
N ASP A 7 8.24 -5.14 -10.46
CA ASP A 7 9.57 -4.74 -10.00
C ASP A 7 9.76 -3.26 -10.31
N VAL A 8 10.01 -2.46 -9.27
CA VAL A 8 10.20 -1.02 -9.38
C VAL A 8 11.64 -0.71 -8.96
N TYR A 9 12.38 -0.02 -9.82
CA TYR A 9 13.78 0.30 -9.55
C TYR A 9 14.13 1.72 -9.94
N TYR A 10 15.16 2.26 -9.31
CA TYR A 10 15.75 3.55 -9.64
C TYR A 10 17.28 3.44 -9.62
N GLY A 11 17.90 3.54 -10.79
CA GLY A 11 19.32 3.26 -10.96
C GLY A 11 19.63 1.80 -10.62
N SER A 12 20.52 1.58 -9.65
CA SER A 12 20.86 0.24 -9.13
C SER A 12 20.03 -0.20 -7.92
N TYR A 13 19.12 0.64 -7.43
CA TYR A 13 18.26 0.31 -6.30
C TYR A 13 16.98 -0.36 -6.79
N HIS A 14 16.73 -1.57 -6.32
CA HIS A 14 15.49 -2.30 -6.57
C HIS A 14 14.61 -2.27 -5.32
N TRP A 15 13.37 -1.83 -5.50
CA TRP A 15 12.32 -2.05 -4.53
C TRP A 15 11.94 -3.54 -4.55
N PRO A 16 11.59 -4.16 -3.41
CA PRO A 16 11.13 -5.55 -3.39
C PRO A 16 9.96 -5.77 -4.36
N ALA A 17 10.02 -6.82 -5.17
CA ALA A 17 8.94 -7.12 -6.10
C ALA A 17 7.61 -7.34 -5.34
N PHE A 18 6.50 -6.88 -5.92
CA PHE A 18 5.17 -6.97 -5.31
C PHE A 18 4.10 -7.25 -6.37
N ASN A 19 2.86 -7.44 -5.91
CA ASN A 19 1.70 -7.67 -6.77
C ASN A 19 0.55 -6.70 -6.46
N ILE A 20 -0.55 -6.84 -7.20
CA ILE A 20 -1.73 -5.99 -7.03
C ILE A 20 -2.41 -6.19 -5.67
N ALA A 21 -2.36 -7.40 -5.10
CA ALA A 21 -2.94 -7.67 -3.78
C ALA A 21 -2.18 -6.91 -2.68
N ASP A 22 -0.85 -6.87 -2.74
CA ASP A 22 -0.04 -6.09 -1.81
C ASP A 22 -0.37 -4.60 -1.90
N SER A 23 -0.56 -4.09 -3.12
CA SER A 23 -0.97 -2.70 -3.37
C SER A 23 -2.33 -2.40 -2.75
N ALA A 24 -3.30 -3.31 -2.88
CA ALA A 24 -4.63 -3.17 -2.26
C ALA A 24 -4.55 -3.15 -0.73
N ILE A 25 -3.69 -3.99 -0.14
CA ILE A 25 -3.45 -4.01 1.32
C ILE A 25 -2.86 -2.66 1.77
N VAL A 26 -1.85 -2.14 1.09
CA VAL A 26 -1.22 -0.84 1.43
C VAL A 26 -2.22 0.30 1.32
N ILE A 27 -3.03 0.34 0.26
CA ILE A 27 -4.08 1.34 0.09
C ILE A 27 -5.12 1.22 1.22
N GLY A 28 -5.63 0.01 1.50
CA GLY A 28 -6.60 -0.23 2.56
C GLY A 28 -6.09 0.19 3.94
N ALA A 29 -4.86 -0.19 4.28
CA ALA A 29 -4.22 0.23 5.52
C ALA A 29 -4.04 1.75 5.60
N SER A 30 -3.64 2.39 4.50
CA SER A 30 -3.52 3.85 4.43
C SER A 30 -4.86 4.55 4.65
N LEU A 31 -5.94 4.03 4.06
CA LEU A 31 -7.30 4.54 4.26
C LEU A 31 -7.76 4.39 5.70
N LEU A 32 -7.50 3.26 6.35
CA LEU A 32 -7.81 3.05 7.77
C LEU A 32 -7.04 4.02 8.67
N ILE A 33 -5.75 4.24 8.37
CA ILE A 33 -4.94 5.22 9.09
C ILE A 33 -5.51 6.63 8.90
N ILE A 34 -5.83 7.03 7.67
CA ILE A 34 -6.45 8.33 7.39
C ILE A 34 -7.79 8.49 8.13
N ASP A 35 -8.61 7.44 8.12
CA ASP A 35 -9.90 7.43 8.81
C ASP A 35 -9.74 7.57 10.33
N SER A 36 -8.70 6.96 10.91
CA SER A 36 -8.40 7.09 12.34
C SER A 36 -8.07 8.51 12.81
N PHE A 37 -7.65 9.39 11.89
CA PHE A 37 -7.39 10.81 12.18
C PHE A 37 -8.58 11.71 11.85
N ARG A 38 -9.68 11.18 11.31
CA ARG A 38 -10.87 11.98 11.05
C ARG A 38 -11.51 12.37 12.38
N PRO A 39 -11.72 13.68 12.64
CA PRO A 39 -12.45 14.09 13.82
C PRO A 39 -13.88 13.56 13.73
N GLU A 40 -14.38 13.01 14.84
CA GLU A 40 -15.79 12.67 14.96
C GLU A 40 -16.62 13.94 14.68
N SER A 41 -17.41 13.92 13.60
CA SER A 41 -18.45 14.93 13.44
C SER A 41 -19.49 14.64 14.52
N LYS A 42 -19.43 15.38 15.62
CA LYS A 42 -20.51 15.41 16.61
C LYS A 42 -21.77 15.92 15.90
N THR A 43 -22.66 15.00 15.56
CA THR A 43 -24.05 15.29 15.20
C THR A 43 -24.90 15.32 16.46
#